data_AF-A0A4S9ZFJ2-F1
#
_entry.id   AF-A0A4S9ZFJ2-F1
#
_cell.length_a   1.000
_cell.length_b   1.000
_cell.length_c   1.000
_cell.angle_alpha   90.00
_cell.angle_beta   90.00
_cell.angle_gamma   90.00
#
_symmetry.space_group_name_H-M   'P 1'
#
loop_
_entity.id
_entity.type
_entity.pdbx_description
1 polymer ?
#
loop_
_entity_poly.entity_id
_entity_poly.type
_entity_poly.pdbx_seq_one_letter_code
_entity_poly.pdbx_strand_id
1 'polypeptide(L)'
;MADGQGDKPSTDVTTAADLEDLYPGNKSEQRFLKQCFASFVSQRVKTLEEKASTASPATFSLDLCVVDPSFQRRGIANKLVEWGLVEAKRRGELESTTEGSAMGRFVYQKLGFKPVKEVVYDVDAEFQDRKLPPNLFMRTGTVA
;
A
#
# COMPACT_ATOMS: atom_id res chain seq x y z
N MET A 1 -9.72 2.34 21.07
CA MET A 1 -9.81 1.63 19.78
C MET A 1 -11.14 0.92 19.75
N ALA A 2 -11.96 1.10 18.71
CA ALA A 2 -13.20 0.34 18.55
C ALA A 2 -12.87 -0.96 17.80
N ASP A 3 -13.43 -2.09 18.25
CA ASP A 3 -13.24 -3.38 17.57
C ASP A 3 -13.58 -3.26 16.08
N GLY A 4 -12.65 -3.69 15.22
CA GLY A 4 -12.81 -3.67 13.77
C GLY A 4 -12.32 -2.43 13.03
N GLN A 5 -11.80 -1.41 13.73
CA GLN A 5 -11.20 -0.22 13.11
C GLN A 5 -9.68 -0.19 13.35
N GLY A 6 -8.90 -0.11 12.27
CA GLY A 6 -7.44 -0.01 12.34
C GLY A 6 -6.95 1.39 12.68
N ASP A 7 -5.65 1.53 12.92
CA ASP A 7 -5.01 2.81 13.18
C ASP A 7 -5.08 3.75 11.97
N LYS A 8 -5.07 5.06 12.24
CA LYS A 8 -4.91 6.06 11.18
C LYS A 8 -3.53 5.82 10.53
N PRO A 9 -3.45 5.63 9.20
CA PRO A 9 -2.16 5.39 8.57
C PRO A 9 -1.28 6.64 8.67
N SER A 10 0.01 6.38 8.78
CA SER A 10 1.06 7.38 8.88
C SER A 10 1.92 7.36 7.62
N THR A 11 2.38 8.54 7.19
CA THR A 11 3.49 8.66 6.23
C THR A 11 4.85 8.48 6.89
N ASP A 12 4.89 8.40 8.22
CA ASP A 12 6.12 8.17 8.98
C ASP A 12 6.42 6.67 9.09
N VAL A 13 7.44 6.23 8.36
CA VAL A 13 7.90 4.83 8.35
C VAL A 13 8.34 4.33 9.72
N THR A 14 8.73 5.23 10.65
CA THR A 14 9.14 4.80 12.00
C THR A 14 7.98 4.26 12.83
N THR A 15 6.74 4.43 12.36
CA THR A 15 5.56 3.75 12.93
C THR A 15 5.51 2.26 12.59
N ALA A 16 6.26 1.82 11.58
CA ALA A 16 6.25 0.45 11.06
C ALA A 16 7.61 -0.26 11.15
N ALA A 17 8.73 0.47 11.22
CA ALA A 17 10.07 -0.11 11.26
C ALA A 17 11.05 0.72 12.10
N ASP A 18 11.98 0.05 12.79
CA ASP A 18 13.16 0.69 13.37
C ASP A 18 14.22 0.90 12.28
N LEU A 19 14.53 2.16 12.01
CA LEU A 19 15.47 2.53 10.95
C LEU A 19 16.93 2.35 11.35
N GLU A 20 17.23 2.35 12.64
CA GLU A 20 18.58 2.07 13.13
C GLU A 20 18.87 0.57 13.02
N ASP A 21 17.88 -0.29 13.25
CA ASP A 21 18.01 -1.73 13.02
C ASP A 21 18.19 -2.07 11.52
N LEU A 22 17.44 -1.38 10.63
CA LEU A 22 17.53 -1.61 9.18
C LEU A 22 18.81 -1.04 8.55
N TYR A 23 19.23 0.16 8.98
CA TYR A 23 20.38 0.87 8.44
C TYR A 23 21.25 1.46 9.56
N PRO A 24 22.02 0.63 10.31
CA PRO A 24 22.80 1.09 11.46
C PRO A 24 23.81 2.17 11.08
N GLY A 25 23.78 3.30 11.77
CA GLY A 25 24.66 4.46 11.59
C GLY A 25 24.48 5.21 10.27
N ASN A 26 23.66 4.72 9.34
CA ASN A 26 23.57 5.25 7.98
C ASN A 26 22.40 6.23 7.84
N LYS A 27 22.63 7.46 8.29
CA LYS A 27 21.59 8.51 8.27
C LYS A 27 21.13 8.91 6.87
N SER A 28 21.94 8.69 5.83
CA SER A 28 21.53 8.93 4.44
C SER A 28 20.50 7.91 3.97
N GLU A 29 20.72 6.60 4.18
CA GLU A 29 19.74 5.56 3.82
C GLU A 29 18.46 5.64 4.67
N GLN A 30 18.58 5.97 5.96
CA GLN A 30 17.40 6.20 6.81
C GLN A 30 16.55 7.36 6.28
N ARG A 31 17.16 8.46 5.83
CA ARG A 31 16.45 9.61 5.23
C ARG A 31 15.81 9.22 3.90
N PHE A 32 16.54 8.52 3.04
CA PHE A 32 16.03 8.05 1.76
C PHE A 32 14.81 7.12 1.94
N LEU A 33 14.86 6.18 2.90
CA LEU A 33 13.73 5.30 3.19
C LEU A 33 12.50 6.07 3.70
N LYS A 34 12.69 7.06 4.58
CA LYS A 34 11.58 7.93 5.04
C LYS A 34 10.89 8.63 3.88
N GLN A 35 11.65 9.24 2.97
CA GLN A 35 11.13 9.94 1.80
C GLN A 35 10.40 8.99 0.84
N CYS A 36 11.01 7.84 0.58
CA CYS A 36 10.41 6.80 -0.26
C CYS A 36 9.08 6.30 0.32
N PHE A 37 9.06 5.95 1.61
CA PHE A 37 7.86 5.44 2.26
C PHE A 37 6.75 6.48 2.32
N ALA A 38 7.07 7.73 2.68
CA ALA A 38 6.09 8.81 2.71
C ALA A 38 5.44 9.02 1.34
N SER A 39 6.24 8.98 0.26
CA SER A 39 5.73 9.07 -1.12
C SER A 39 4.86 7.86 -1.48
N PHE A 40 5.31 6.66 -1.13
CA PHE A 40 4.63 5.39 -1.40
C PHE A 40 3.21 5.34 -0.82
N VAL A 41 3.04 5.72 0.46
CA VAL A 41 1.73 5.68 1.14
C VAL A 41 0.93 6.97 1.00
N SER A 42 1.45 7.98 0.30
CA SER A 42 0.79 9.30 0.19
C SER A 42 -0.63 9.24 -0.38
N GLN A 43 -0.86 8.38 -1.38
CA GLN A 43 -2.19 8.22 -1.99
C GLN A 43 -3.16 7.47 -1.07
N ARG A 44 -2.64 6.55 -0.24
CA ARG A 44 -3.42 5.84 0.78
C ARG A 44 -3.97 6.82 1.83
N VAL A 45 -3.11 7.72 2.32
CA VAL A 45 -3.50 8.77 3.28
C VAL A 45 -4.51 9.74 2.65
N LYS A 46 -4.23 10.24 1.43
CA LYS A 46 -5.18 11.12 0.69
C LYS A 46 -6.55 10.48 0.48
N THR A 47 -6.59 9.19 0.14
CA THR A 47 -7.84 8.45 -0.01
C THR A 47 -8.66 8.43 1.29
N LEU A 48 -8.01 8.29 2.44
CA LEU A 48 -8.72 8.34 3.72
C LEU A 48 -9.18 9.75 4.10
N GLU A 49 -8.39 10.77 3.77
CA GLU A 49 -8.81 12.18 3.93
C GLU A 49 -10.05 12.49 3.07
N GLU A 50 -10.07 12.04 1.81
CA GLU A 50 -11.23 12.13 0.91
C GLU A 50 -12.45 11.42 1.51
N LYS A 51 -12.26 10.23 2.08
CA LYS A 51 -13.34 9.41 2.62
C LYS A 51 -13.83 9.86 3.98
N ALA A 52 -13.05 10.64 4.74
CA ALA A 52 -13.39 11.06 6.10
C ALA A 52 -14.72 11.82 6.21
N SER A 53 -15.17 12.46 5.13
CA SER A 53 -16.45 13.17 5.04
C SER A 53 -17.61 12.33 4.47
N THR A 54 -17.38 11.06 4.17
CA THR A 54 -18.37 10.15 3.56
C THR A 54 -19.03 9.24 4.60
N ALA A 55 -20.12 8.57 4.20
CA ALA A 55 -20.78 7.58 5.05
C ALA A 55 -19.94 6.31 5.31
N SER A 56 -18.88 6.09 4.54
CA SER A 56 -17.95 4.95 4.70
C SER A 56 -16.50 5.47 4.72
N PRO A 57 -16.04 6.02 5.86
CA PRO A 57 -14.75 6.71 5.97
C PRO A 57 -13.54 5.77 6.02
N ALA A 58 -13.76 4.46 6.16
CA ALA A 58 -12.72 3.46 6.28
C ALA A 58 -12.36 2.82 4.92
N THR A 59 -11.13 2.30 4.83
CA THR A 59 -10.66 1.44 3.72
C THR A 59 -10.03 0.17 4.28
N PHE A 60 -9.90 -0.84 3.43
CA PHE A 60 -9.15 -2.05 3.73
C PHE A 60 -7.87 -2.10 2.86
N SER A 61 -6.72 -1.77 3.45
CA SER A 61 -5.44 -1.76 2.72
C SER A 61 -4.83 -3.17 2.66
N LEU A 62 -4.55 -3.67 1.45
CA LEU A 62 -3.77 -4.88 1.25
C LEU A 62 -2.29 -4.50 1.22
N ASP A 63 -1.65 -4.58 2.40
CA ASP A 63 -0.35 -3.97 2.66
C ASP A 63 0.83 -4.80 2.14
N LEU A 64 0.81 -6.13 2.33
CA LEU A 64 1.86 -7.02 1.85
C LEU A 64 1.26 -8.29 1.24
N CYS A 65 1.63 -8.56 -0.01
CA CYS A 65 1.27 -9.79 -0.72
C CYS A 65 2.53 -10.39 -1.35
N VAL A 66 3.02 -11.48 -0.75
CA VAL A 66 4.25 -12.15 -1.17
C VAL A 66 3.99 -13.64 -1.29
N VAL A 67 4.53 -14.22 -2.35
CA VAL A 67 4.56 -15.67 -2.58
C VAL A 67 6.00 -16.05 -2.85
N ASP A 68 6.48 -17.08 -2.16
CA ASP A 68 7.81 -17.65 -2.40
C ASP A 68 8.01 -17.93 -3.90
N PRO A 69 9.13 -17.52 -4.51
CA PRO A 69 9.38 -17.69 -5.94
C PRO A 69 9.16 -19.11 -6.46
N SER A 70 9.49 -20.14 -5.67
CA SER A 70 9.33 -21.56 -6.02
C SER A 70 7.86 -21.99 -6.15
N PHE A 71 6.95 -21.20 -5.56
CA PHE A 71 5.50 -21.43 -5.52
C PHE A 71 4.71 -20.41 -6.35
N GLN A 72 5.37 -19.43 -6.98
CA GLN A 72 4.72 -18.48 -7.88
C GLN A 72 4.14 -19.17 -9.12
N ARG A 73 3.30 -18.42 -9.87
CA ARG A 73 2.60 -18.90 -11.10
C ARG A 73 1.60 -20.04 -10.87
N ARG A 74 1.25 -20.35 -9.62
CA ARG A 74 0.24 -21.35 -9.23
C ARG A 74 -1.10 -20.75 -8.78
N GLY A 75 -1.30 -19.45 -9.00
CA GLY A 75 -2.51 -18.73 -8.60
C GLY A 75 -2.61 -18.36 -7.12
N ILE A 76 -1.58 -18.64 -6.31
CA ILE A 76 -1.57 -18.38 -4.85
C ILE A 76 -1.83 -16.90 -4.55
N ALA A 77 -1.17 -15.98 -5.27
CA ALA A 77 -1.38 -14.55 -5.07
C ALA A 77 -2.84 -14.13 -5.31
N ASN A 78 -3.54 -14.74 -6.28
CA ASN A 78 -4.97 -14.45 -6.48
C ASN A 78 -5.77 -14.88 -5.24
N LYS A 79 -5.50 -16.06 -4.68
CA LYS A 79 -6.19 -16.58 -3.51
C LYS A 79 -5.96 -15.72 -2.26
N LEU A 80 -4.75 -15.22 -2.07
CA LEU A 80 -4.44 -14.29 -0.97
C LEU A 80 -5.21 -12.97 -1.10
N VAL A 81 -5.28 -12.41 -2.31
CA VAL A 81 -6.02 -11.17 -2.56
C VAL A 81 -7.53 -11.39 -2.44
N GLU A 82 -8.06 -12.48 -3.00
CA GLU A 82 -9.47 -12.88 -2.85
C GLU A 82 -9.88 -12.98 -1.38
N TRP A 83 -9.04 -13.60 -0.54
CA TRP A 83 -9.28 -13.66 0.90
C TRP A 83 -9.37 -12.27 1.52
N GLY A 84 -8.45 -11.36 1.17
CA GLY A 84 -8.48 -9.97 1.65
C GLY A 84 -9.74 -9.22 1.24
N LEU A 85 -10.23 -9.43 0.01
CA LEU A 85 -11.49 -8.84 -0.48
C LEU A 85 -12.72 -9.41 0.23
N VAL A 86 -12.73 -10.71 0.52
CA VAL A 86 -13.78 -11.34 1.33
C VAL A 86 -13.80 -10.74 2.74
N GLU A 87 -12.62 -10.53 3.33
CA GLU A 87 -12.52 -9.91 4.66
C GLU A 87 -12.94 -8.44 4.66
N ALA A 88 -12.57 -7.66 3.64
CA ALA A 88 -13.03 -6.29 3.46
C ALA A 88 -14.56 -6.22 3.35
N LYS A 89 -15.17 -7.16 2.62
CA LYS A 89 -16.64 -7.29 2.53
C LYS A 89 -17.26 -7.61 3.88
N ARG A 90 -16.71 -8.59 4.61
CA ARG A 90 -17.19 -9.00 5.94
C ARG A 90 -17.15 -7.85 6.96
N ARG A 91 -16.22 -6.91 6.82
CA ARG A 91 -16.05 -5.73 7.68
C ARG A 91 -16.91 -4.53 7.30
N GLY A 92 -17.93 -4.72 6.47
CA GLY A 92 -18.86 -3.66 6.07
C GLY A 92 -18.59 -3.11 4.67
N GLU A 93 -18.27 -4.01 3.72
CA GLU A 93 -18.14 -3.66 2.30
C GLU A 93 -17.10 -2.57 2.04
N LEU A 94 -15.97 -2.66 2.76
CA LEU A 94 -14.92 -1.67 2.69
C LEU A 94 -14.27 -1.64 1.31
N GLU A 95 -14.10 -0.45 0.76
CA GLU A 95 -13.24 -0.22 -0.39
C GLU A 95 -11.81 -0.68 -0.08
N SER A 96 -11.22 -1.47 -0.97
CA SER A 96 -9.86 -1.97 -0.80
C SER A 96 -8.84 -1.16 -1.59
N THR A 97 -7.66 -0.95 -1.00
CA THR A 97 -6.56 -0.17 -1.58
C THR A 97 -5.24 -0.95 -1.56
N THR A 98 -4.35 -0.68 -2.50
CA THR A 98 -2.99 -1.26 -2.53
C THR A 98 -2.07 -0.47 -3.47
N GLU A 99 -0.76 -0.54 -3.22
CA GLU A 99 0.29 -0.02 -4.08
C GLU A 99 0.92 -1.19 -4.87
N GLY A 100 0.34 -1.47 -6.05
CA GLY A 100 0.77 -2.57 -6.90
C GLY A 100 2.15 -2.35 -7.52
N SER A 101 3.05 -3.33 -7.37
CA SER A 101 4.33 -3.34 -8.10
C SER A 101 4.14 -3.60 -9.60
N ALA A 102 5.16 -3.33 -10.41
CA ALA A 102 5.14 -3.63 -11.85
C ALA A 102 4.78 -5.08 -12.16
N MET A 103 5.32 -6.01 -11.36
CA MET A 103 5.08 -7.45 -11.51
C MET A 103 3.71 -7.87 -10.97
N GLY A 104 3.27 -7.29 -9.85
CA GLY A 104 2.10 -7.74 -9.11
C GLY A 104 0.78 -7.11 -9.56
N ARG A 105 0.80 -5.91 -10.15
CA ARG A 105 -0.44 -5.12 -10.41
C ARG A 105 -1.50 -5.84 -11.24
N PHE A 106 -1.11 -6.75 -12.13
CA PHE A 106 -2.05 -7.53 -12.92
C PHE A 106 -2.90 -8.51 -12.10
N VAL A 107 -2.40 -8.99 -10.96
CA VAL A 107 -3.19 -9.82 -10.01
C VAL A 107 -4.34 -8.98 -9.46
N TYR A 108 -4.04 -7.77 -8.97
CA TYR A 108 -5.04 -6.87 -8.42
C TYR A 108 -6.07 -6.45 -9.48
N GLN A 109 -5.63 -6.12 -10.71
CA GLN A 109 -6.54 -5.74 -11.81
C GLN A 109 -7.57 -6.82 -12.13
N LYS A 110 -7.15 -8.10 -12.14
CA LYS A 110 -8.05 -9.24 -12.37
C LYS A 110 -9.12 -9.37 -11.29
N LEU A 111 -8.82 -8.90 -10.08
CA LEU A 111 -9.68 -8.99 -8.91
C LEU A 111 -10.42 -7.69 -8.61
N GLY A 112 -10.54 -6.80 -9.61
CA GLY A 112 -11.41 -5.63 -9.56
C GLY A 112 -10.73 -4.32 -9.16
N PHE A 113 -9.43 -4.33 -8.83
CA PHE A 113 -8.71 -3.09 -8.59
C PHE A 113 -8.52 -2.28 -9.87
N LYS A 114 -8.82 -0.99 -9.81
CA LYS A 114 -8.60 -0.02 -10.88
C LYS A 114 -7.37 0.83 -10.57
N PRO A 115 -6.52 1.12 -11.57
CA PRO A 115 -5.37 1.99 -11.39
C PRO A 115 -5.83 3.43 -11.15
N VAL A 116 -5.16 4.14 -10.23
CA VAL A 116 -5.48 5.53 -9.90
C VAL A 116 -4.32 6.44 -10.27
N LYS A 117 -3.13 6.18 -9.74
CA LYS A 117 -1.96 7.04 -9.93
C LYS A 117 -0.66 6.28 -9.74
N GLU A 118 0.31 6.50 -10.63
CA GLU A 118 1.67 6.05 -10.40
C GLU A 118 2.27 6.79 -9.20
N VAL A 119 3.04 6.08 -8.39
CA VAL A 119 3.73 6.68 -7.26
C VAL A 119 4.88 7.54 -7.80
N VAL A 120 4.81 8.84 -7.51
CA VAL A 120 5.92 9.77 -7.74
C VAL A 120 6.66 9.87 -6.42
N TYR A 121 7.92 9.46 -6.41
CA TYR A 121 8.78 9.51 -5.24
C TYR A 121 9.45 10.87 -5.15
N ASP A 122 9.05 11.63 -4.14
CA ASP A 122 9.68 12.90 -3.79
C ASP A 122 10.84 12.61 -2.83
N VAL A 123 12.06 12.76 -3.34
CA VAL A 123 13.31 12.44 -2.65
C VAL A 123 14.30 13.59 -2.87
N ASP A 124 15.26 13.73 -1.94
CA ASP A 124 16.29 14.77 -2.06
C ASP A 124 17.08 14.63 -3.37
N ALA A 125 17.65 15.75 -3.83
CA ALA A 125 18.43 15.81 -5.07
C ALA A 125 19.55 14.76 -5.16
N GLU A 126 20.20 14.45 -4.03
CA GLU A 126 21.26 13.43 -3.97
C GLU A 126 20.77 12.00 -4.30
N PHE A 127 19.46 11.76 -4.26
CA PHE A 127 18.84 10.45 -4.52
C PHE A 127 18.14 10.36 -5.88
N GLN A 128 18.09 11.45 -6.66
CA GLN A 128 17.29 11.52 -7.89
C GLN A 128 17.72 10.50 -8.96
N ASP A 129 19.00 10.15 -9.00
CA ASP A 129 19.54 9.17 -9.95
C ASP A 129 19.31 7.71 -9.51
N ARG A 130 18.77 7.48 -8.30
CA ARG A 130 18.46 6.13 -7.84
C ARG A 130 17.27 5.58 -8.60
N LYS A 131 17.35 4.30 -8.97
CA LYS A 131 16.23 3.60 -9.59
C LYS A 131 15.10 3.40 -8.59
N LEU A 132 13.98 4.06 -8.84
CA LEU A 132 12.76 3.95 -8.03
C LEU A 132 11.76 2.98 -8.68
N PRO A 133 11.03 2.18 -7.88
CA PRO A 133 10.09 1.21 -8.41
C PRO A 133 8.83 1.90 -8.98
N PRO A 134 8.30 1.49 -10.16
CA PRO A 134 7.13 2.12 -10.75
C PRO A 134 5.83 1.55 -10.14
N ASN A 135 5.64 1.80 -8.83
CA ASN A 135 4.44 1.38 -8.12
C ASN A 135 3.21 2.15 -8.60
N LEU A 136 2.07 1.49 -8.56
CA LEU A 136 0.79 2.03 -9.00
C LEU A 136 -0.20 1.92 -7.85
N PHE A 137 -0.71 3.04 -7.36
CA PHE A 137 -1.79 3.04 -6.40
C PHE A 137 -3.09 2.60 -7.08
N MET A 138 -3.80 1.67 -6.46
CA MET A 138 -4.99 1.03 -7.00
C MET A 138 -6.11 0.92 -5.97
N ARG A 139 -7.36 1.00 -6.43
CA ARG A 139 -8.58 0.97 -5.59
C ARG A 139 -9.64 0.08 -6.22
N THR A 140 -10.45 -0.62 -5.45
CA THR A 140 -11.63 -1.34 -5.98
C THR A 140 -12.82 -0.42 -6.26
N GLY A 141 -12.83 0.80 -5.70
CA GLY A 141 -14.02 1.65 -5.60
C GLY A 141 -14.99 1.15 -4.53
N THR A 142 -16.06 1.91 -4.28
CA THR A 142 -17.23 1.42 -3.53
C THR A 142 -18.03 0.50 -4.44
N VAL A 143 -18.33 -0.72 -3.97
CA VAL A 143 -19.35 -1.56 -4.61
C VAL A 143 -20.66 -0.79 -4.48
N ALA A 144 -21.29 -0.49 -5.62
CA ALA A 144 -22.61 0.14 -5.67
C ALA A 144 -23.70 -0.82 -5.21
#